data_AF-A0A240FGH3-F1
#
_entry.id   AF-A0A240FGH3-F1
#
_cell.length_a   1.000
_cell.length_b   1.000
_cell.length_c   1.000
_cell.angle_alpha   90.00
_cell.angle_beta   90.00
_cell.angle_gamma   90.00
#
_symmetry.space_group_name_H-M   'P 1'
#
loop_
_entity.id
_entity.type
_entity.pdbx_description
1 polymer ?
#
loop_
_entity_poly.entity_id
_entity_poly.type
_entity_poly.pdbx_seq_one_letter_code
_entity_poly.pdbx_strand_id
1 'polypeptide(L)'
;VFLTKEQIMNCMLWVPNWDGVIPQPAIYKPRPRWTGKQLISMVIPKEVSLFNGTDSGENAPLKDEGLLIQAGQLMYGLLTKKNIGAAAGGIVHISYNELGPEGAMAFLNGVQQVVTYWLLNNGHSIGIGDTIPDAATIAKVQVHIDEEKAEVARLTAMATANELEALPGMNVRATFENKVSMALNQARDKAGTTTQKSLKDSNNAVTMASSGSKGSSINISQMTALVGQQIVEGKRIPFGFKYRTLPHFTKDDYSPEARGFVENSYLRGLTPSEFFFHAMAGREGLIDTAVKTAETGYIQRRLVKALEDLSARYDGTVRNSLGDIVQFLYGEDGLDAMIIEKQKLGILNMSNSAFEKKYRLDLANPPDWFKHDYEFGNELTGDKESMEYLDQEWEKLLADRRQVRQINKAKGNEEMMQLPLNITRIIESAKRVFNVKANDRSNLRPSEVIPAVQNLLDSMKIVRGTDEISIEADANASILFKALLRSRLAFKEVVKEHRLNKLAFDHILGELQNRWDRAFVNPGEMVGVLAAQSIG
;
A
#
# COMPACT_ATOMS: atom_id res chain seq x y z
N VAL A 1 13.29 18.53 -13.71
CA VAL A 1 12.85 18.62 -15.12
C VAL A 1 12.21 19.97 -15.37
N PHE A 2 12.73 20.76 -16.32
CA PHE A 2 12.17 22.05 -16.72
C PHE A 2 11.85 22.05 -18.21
N LEU A 3 10.71 22.63 -18.57
CA LEU A 3 10.20 22.73 -19.93
C LEU A 3 10.24 24.18 -20.40
N THR A 4 10.61 24.37 -21.66
CA THR A 4 10.50 25.66 -22.36
C THR A 4 9.04 25.94 -22.74
N LYS A 5 8.75 27.19 -23.12
CA LYS A 5 7.40 27.59 -23.56
C LYS A 5 6.93 26.76 -24.77
N GLU A 6 7.82 26.54 -25.74
CA GLU A 6 7.51 25.74 -26.95
C GLU A 6 7.22 24.28 -26.61
N GLN A 7 8.06 23.67 -25.78
CA GLN A 7 7.88 22.28 -25.35
C GLN A 7 6.56 22.10 -24.58
N ILE A 8 6.24 23.01 -23.64
CA ILE A 8 5.01 22.85 -22.87
C ILE A 8 3.78 23.07 -23.73
N MET A 9 3.79 24.04 -24.65
CA MET A 9 2.68 24.25 -25.59
C MET A 9 2.40 22.98 -26.40
N ASN A 10 3.43 22.31 -26.90
CA ASN A 10 3.26 21.06 -27.64
C ASN A 10 2.76 19.91 -26.75
N CYS A 11 3.26 19.80 -25.51
CA CYS A 11 2.80 18.75 -24.59
C CYS A 11 1.35 18.97 -24.14
N MET A 12 0.92 20.23 -24.00
CA MET A 12 -0.43 20.60 -23.56
C MET A 12 -1.53 20.25 -24.58
N LEU A 13 -1.20 20.20 -25.87
CA LEU A 13 -2.14 19.74 -26.90
C LEU A 13 -2.59 18.28 -26.70
N TRP A 14 -1.81 17.51 -25.94
CA TRP A 14 -2.10 16.12 -25.59
C TRP A 14 -2.80 15.96 -24.24
N VAL A 15 -3.05 17.05 -23.51
CA VAL A 15 -3.82 17.02 -22.26
C VAL A 15 -5.30 16.90 -22.61
N PRO A 16 -6.00 15.86 -22.14
CA PRO A 16 -7.42 15.69 -22.43
C PRO A 16 -8.23 16.81 -21.76
N ASN A 17 -9.24 17.32 -22.46
CA ASN A 17 -10.13 18.39 -21.97
C ASN A 17 -9.39 19.64 -21.47
N TRP A 18 -8.26 19.98 -22.08
CA TRP A 18 -7.52 21.18 -21.74
C TRP A 18 -8.39 22.44 -21.94
N ASP A 19 -8.38 23.32 -20.94
CA ASP A 19 -9.18 24.55 -20.87
C ASP A 19 -8.69 25.70 -21.78
N GLY A 20 -7.62 25.48 -22.54
CA GLY A 20 -7.00 26.48 -23.40
C GLY A 20 -6.10 27.48 -22.66
N VAL A 21 -5.95 27.34 -21.34
CA VAL A 21 -5.15 28.25 -20.51
C VAL A 21 -3.79 27.66 -20.23
N ILE A 22 -2.72 28.38 -20.60
CA ILE A 22 -1.35 28.00 -20.26
C ILE A 22 -1.13 28.36 -18.78
N PRO A 23 -0.74 27.39 -17.92
CA PRO A 23 -0.53 27.65 -16.51
C PRO A 23 0.61 28.62 -16.30
N GLN A 24 0.62 29.25 -15.13
CA GLN A 24 1.69 30.15 -14.73
C GLN A 24 3.05 29.41 -14.64
N PRO A 25 4.14 29.94 -15.22
CA PRO A 25 5.44 29.30 -15.13
C PRO A 25 5.93 29.29 -13.68
N ALA A 26 6.51 28.17 -13.24
CA ALA A 26 7.13 28.08 -11.92
C ALA A 26 8.32 29.03 -11.75
N ILE A 27 9.05 29.32 -12.84
CA ILE A 27 10.17 30.26 -12.85
C ILE A 27 9.88 31.35 -13.87
N TYR A 28 9.94 32.61 -13.44
CA TYR A 28 9.72 33.77 -14.29
C TYR A 28 11.00 34.37 -14.89
N LYS A 29 12.03 34.53 -14.05
CA LYS A 29 13.31 35.12 -14.41
C LYS A 29 14.42 34.07 -14.24
N PRO A 30 15.45 34.03 -15.11
CA PRO A 30 15.69 34.93 -16.25
C PRO A 30 14.84 34.63 -17.49
N ARG A 31 14.28 33.41 -17.59
CA ARG A 31 13.36 33.00 -18.67
C ARG A 31 12.23 32.18 -18.09
N PRO A 32 11.02 32.25 -18.69
CA PRO A 32 9.89 31.45 -18.23
C PRO A 32 10.19 29.96 -18.40
N ARG A 33 10.04 29.20 -17.31
CA ARG A 33 10.17 27.74 -17.26
C ARG A 33 9.03 27.12 -16.47
N TRP A 34 8.54 26.00 -16.98
CA TRP A 34 7.55 25.16 -16.32
C TRP A 34 8.20 23.88 -15.82
N THR A 35 7.63 23.26 -14.80
CA THR A 35 8.13 21.98 -14.29
C THR A 35 7.37 20.80 -14.90
N GLY A 36 8.00 19.62 -14.92
CA GLY A 36 7.30 18.39 -15.28
C GLY A 36 6.13 18.07 -14.33
N LYS A 37 6.22 18.50 -13.06
CA LYS A 37 5.14 18.37 -12.08
C LYS A 37 3.93 19.24 -12.44
N GLN A 38 4.16 20.47 -12.93
CA GLN A 38 3.08 21.31 -13.43
C GLN A 38 2.39 20.68 -14.64
N LEU A 39 3.17 20.07 -15.55
CA LEU A 39 2.61 19.39 -16.71
C LEU A 39 1.70 18.22 -16.31
N ILE A 40 2.18 17.32 -15.45
CA ILE A 40 1.40 16.14 -15.04
C ILE A 40 0.20 16.51 -14.17
N SER A 41 0.29 17.59 -13.39
CA SER A 41 -0.81 18.10 -12.57
C SER A 41 -2.03 18.53 -13.40
N MET A 42 -1.86 18.88 -14.68
CA MET A 42 -2.99 19.21 -15.54
C MET A 42 -3.82 17.99 -15.94
N VAL A 43 -3.25 16.79 -15.80
CA VAL A 43 -3.92 15.52 -16.10
C VAL A 43 -4.58 14.92 -14.86
N ILE A 44 -4.02 15.17 -13.67
CA ILE A 44 -4.56 14.65 -12.42
C ILE A 44 -5.90 15.36 -12.13
N PRO A 45 -7.00 14.63 -11.89
CA PRO A 45 -8.28 15.25 -11.58
C PRO A 45 -8.23 16.08 -10.29
N LYS A 46 -9.05 17.13 -10.22
CA LYS A 46 -9.06 18.10 -9.10
C LYS A 46 -9.54 17.46 -7.79
N GLU A 47 -10.30 16.39 -7.88
CA GLU A 47 -10.87 15.63 -6.77
C GLU A 47 -9.80 14.78 -6.09
N VAL A 48 -8.73 14.42 -6.81
CA VAL A 48 -7.63 13.64 -6.27
C VAL A 48 -6.78 14.49 -5.35
N SER A 49 -6.71 14.07 -4.09
CA SER A 49 -5.65 14.47 -3.18
C SER A 49 -5.10 13.27 -2.44
N LEU A 50 -3.80 13.29 -2.29
CA LEU A 50 -3.05 12.19 -1.72
C LEU A 50 -1.89 12.76 -0.94
N PHE A 51 -1.72 12.26 0.29
CA PHE A 51 -0.61 12.61 1.14
C PHE A 51 0.06 11.33 1.62
N ASN A 52 1.27 11.11 1.13
CA ASN A 52 2.18 10.11 1.65
C ASN A 52 3.30 10.87 2.35
N GLY A 53 3.29 10.77 3.68
CA GLY A 53 4.31 11.36 4.53
C GLY A 53 5.70 10.85 4.18
N THR A 54 6.70 11.65 4.53
CA THR A 54 8.11 11.28 4.45
C THR A 54 8.48 10.40 5.64
N ASP A 55 9.46 9.51 5.49
CA ASP A 55 9.97 8.70 6.61
C ASP A 55 10.58 9.59 7.72
N SER A 56 11.00 10.81 7.36
CA SER A 56 11.52 11.84 8.29
C SER A 56 10.43 12.67 8.97
N GLY A 57 9.17 12.59 8.53
CA GLY A 57 8.07 13.42 9.03
C GLY A 57 8.16 14.91 8.67
N GLU A 58 9.09 15.28 7.77
CA GLU A 58 9.24 16.64 7.28
C GLU A 58 8.18 16.98 6.22
N ASN A 59 7.51 18.12 6.38
CA ASN A 59 6.50 18.64 5.43
C ASN A 59 7.10 19.27 4.17
N ALA A 60 8.42 19.45 4.12
CA ALA A 60 9.15 20.05 3.00
C ALA A 60 10.43 19.24 2.71
N PRO A 61 10.29 18.04 2.12
CA PRO A 61 11.41 17.14 1.92
C PRO A 61 12.45 17.70 0.94
N LEU A 62 13.70 17.80 1.40
CA LEU A 62 14.82 18.29 0.56
C LEU A 62 15.12 17.37 -0.63
N LYS A 63 14.87 16.07 -0.49
CA LYS A 63 15.13 15.04 -1.50
C LYS A 63 13.90 14.67 -2.34
N ASP A 64 12.83 15.46 -2.24
CA ASP A 64 11.56 15.18 -2.94
C ASP A 64 10.97 13.80 -2.56
N GLU A 65 11.25 13.36 -1.33
CA GLU A 65 10.72 12.13 -0.73
C GLU A 65 9.24 12.29 -0.38
N GLY A 66 8.51 11.18 -0.30
CA GLY A 66 7.06 11.22 -0.09
C GLY A 66 6.27 11.69 -1.32
N LEU A 67 5.00 12.03 -1.12
CA LEU A 67 4.12 12.55 -2.18
C LEU A 67 3.02 13.44 -1.58
N LEU A 68 2.86 14.64 -2.12
CA LEU A 68 1.70 15.50 -1.81
C LEU A 68 1.04 15.96 -3.11
N ILE A 69 -0.19 15.49 -3.30
CA ILE A 69 -1.11 15.97 -4.32
C ILE A 69 -2.25 16.69 -3.61
N GLN A 70 -2.47 17.95 -3.96
CA GLN A 70 -3.53 18.76 -3.41
C GLN A 70 -4.38 19.32 -4.54
N ALA A 71 -5.65 18.94 -4.58
CA ALA A 71 -6.63 19.39 -5.58
C ALA A 71 -6.16 19.15 -7.04
N GLY A 72 -5.65 17.96 -7.32
CA GLY A 72 -5.04 17.60 -8.61
C GLY A 72 -3.66 18.20 -8.86
N GLN A 73 -3.14 19.06 -7.98
CA GLN A 73 -1.81 19.66 -8.13
C GLN A 73 -0.75 18.88 -7.36
N LEU A 74 0.27 18.41 -8.08
CA LEU A 74 1.44 17.75 -7.51
C LEU A 74 2.40 18.79 -6.92
N MET A 75 2.39 18.91 -5.59
CA MET A 75 3.18 19.90 -4.86
C MET A 75 4.64 19.45 -4.71
N TYR A 76 4.84 18.24 -4.18
CA TYR A 76 6.15 17.60 -4.09
C TYR A 76 6.01 16.07 -4.19
N GLY A 77 7.14 15.40 -4.40
CA GLY A 77 7.23 13.97 -4.57
C GLY A 77 7.41 13.53 -6.00
N LEU A 78 7.98 12.34 -6.16
CA LEU A 78 8.11 11.66 -7.44
C LEU A 78 7.00 10.63 -7.60
N LEU A 79 6.38 10.62 -8.78
CA LEU A 79 5.38 9.61 -9.13
C LEU A 79 6.09 8.31 -9.50
N THR A 80 5.86 7.27 -8.70
CA THR A 80 6.40 5.91 -8.90
C THR A 80 5.25 4.91 -9.07
N LYS A 81 5.57 3.63 -9.32
CA LYS A 81 4.59 2.53 -9.34
C LYS A 81 3.68 2.51 -8.11
N LYS A 82 4.15 2.95 -6.94
CA LYS A 82 3.34 3.01 -5.71
C LYS A 82 2.18 4.01 -5.78
N ASN A 83 2.33 5.07 -6.57
CA ASN A 83 1.36 6.18 -6.61
C ASN A 83 0.46 6.12 -7.85
N ILE A 84 1.03 5.78 -9.02
CA ILE A 84 0.30 5.69 -10.29
C ILE A 84 -0.20 4.26 -10.57
N GLY A 85 0.51 3.23 -10.10
CA GLY A 85 0.20 1.84 -10.44
C GLY A 85 -1.04 1.30 -9.72
N ALA A 86 -1.24 -0.02 -9.78
CA ALA A 86 -2.35 -0.74 -9.15
C ALA A 86 -2.22 -0.85 -7.62
N ALA A 87 -1.69 0.19 -6.96
CA ALA A 87 -1.59 0.23 -5.51
C ALA A 87 -2.91 0.70 -4.88
N ALA A 88 -3.28 0.08 -3.77
CA ALA A 88 -4.41 0.54 -2.96
C ALA A 88 -4.15 1.98 -2.48
N GLY A 89 -5.13 2.85 -2.70
CA GLY A 89 -5.02 4.28 -2.37
C GLY A 89 -4.15 5.10 -3.33
N GLY A 90 -3.75 4.54 -4.48
CA GLY A 90 -3.09 5.29 -5.55
C GLY A 90 -4.04 6.22 -6.31
N ILE A 91 -3.48 7.01 -7.24
CA ILE A 91 -4.24 8.02 -8.02
C ILE A 91 -5.36 7.36 -8.84
N VAL A 92 -5.08 6.21 -9.47
CA VAL A 92 -6.07 5.49 -10.27
C VAL A 92 -7.24 5.00 -9.41
N HIS A 93 -6.94 4.46 -8.23
CA HIS A 93 -7.96 3.99 -7.29
C HIS A 93 -8.85 5.14 -6.79
N ILE A 94 -8.24 6.26 -6.40
CA ILE A 94 -8.99 7.44 -5.95
C ILE A 94 -9.82 8.03 -7.11
N SER A 95 -9.26 8.10 -8.31
CA SER A 95 -9.99 8.60 -9.49
C SER A 95 -11.20 7.73 -9.80
N TYR A 96 -11.08 6.40 -9.67
CA TYR A 96 -12.19 5.47 -9.85
C TYR A 96 -13.28 5.68 -8.79
N ASN A 97 -12.89 5.82 -7.52
CA ASN A 97 -13.87 5.92 -6.43
C ASN A 97 -14.57 7.28 -6.35
N GLU A 98 -13.92 8.36 -6.80
CA GLU A 98 -14.50 9.72 -6.77
C GLU A 98 -15.19 10.12 -8.08
N LEU A 99 -14.65 9.71 -9.25
CA LEU A 99 -15.16 10.13 -10.56
C LEU A 99 -15.75 8.97 -11.38
N GLY A 100 -15.69 7.75 -10.85
CA GLY A 100 -16.15 6.56 -11.55
C GLY A 100 -15.18 6.07 -12.65
N PRO A 101 -15.63 5.07 -13.44
CA PRO A 101 -14.80 4.44 -14.47
C PRO A 101 -14.34 5.42 -15.56
N GLU A 102 -15.19 6.36 -15.96
CA GLU A 102 -14.87 7.34 -17.02
C GLU A 102 -13.77 8.32 -16.57
N GLY A 103 -13.82 8.80 -15.33
CA GLY A 103 -12.78 9.68 -14.78
C GLY A 103 -11.43 8.98 -14.66
N ALA A 104 -11.42 7.72 -14.20
CA ALA A 104 -10.20 6.91 -14.16
C ALA A 104 -9.62 6.66 -15.57
N MET A 105 -10.49 6.38 -16.56
CA MET A 105 -10.08 6.21 -17.95
C MET A 105 -9.49 7.50 -18.54
N ALA A 106 -10.13 8.64 -18.29
CA ALA A 106 -9.64 9.95 -18.74
C ALA A 106 -8.24 10.25 -18.17
N PHE A 107 -8.02 9.95 -16.89
CA PHE A 107 -6.71 10.07 -16.26
C PHE A 107 -5.66 9.17 -16.93
N LEU A 108 -5.96 7.87 -17.13
CA LEU A 108 -5.03 6.94 -17.76
C LEU A 108 -4.66 7.37 -19.18
N ASN A 109 -5.64 7.77 -19.99
CA ASN A 109 -5.43 8.26 -21.34
C ASN A 109 -4.57 9.52 -21.35
N GLY A 110 -4.89 10.50 -20.49
CA GLY A 110 -4.13 11.74 -20.44
C GLY A 110 -2.69 11.54 -19.99
N VAL A 111 -2.45 10.67 -19.01
CA VAL A 111 -1.09 10.40 -18.53
C VAL A 111 -0.29 9.73 -19.63
N GLN A 112 -0.88 8.73 -20.31
CA GLN A 112 -0.22 8.04 -21.41
C GLN A 112 0.10 8.98 -22.57
N GLN A 113 -0.84 9.82 -23.01
CA GLN A 113 -0.61 10.74 -24.13
C GLN A 113 0.48 11.77 -23.81
N VAL A 114 0.38 12.46 -22.68
CA VAL A 114 1.33 13.51 -22.29
C VAL A 114 2.72 12.95 -22.02
N VAL A 115 2.82 11.86 -21.25
CA VAL A 115 4.12 11.27 -20.89
C VAL A 115 4.77 10.60 -22.09
N THR A 116 4.01 9.91 -22.96
CA THR A 116 4.56 9.30 -24.17
C THR A 116 5.10 10.36 -25.13
N TYR A 117 4.36 11.46 -25.32
CA TYR A 117 4.84 12.57 -26.14
C TYR A 117 6.10 13.24 -25.56
N TRP A 118 6.14 13.44 -24.24
CA TRP A 118 7.34 13.94 -23.57
C TRP A 118 8.53 12.98 -23.73
N LEU A 119 8.30 11.69 -23.53
CA LEU A 119 9.31 10.64 -23.64
C LEU A 119 9.84 10.48 -25.07
N LEU A 120 8.99 10.66 -26.08
CA LEU A 120 9.37 10.65 -27.50
C LEU A 120 10.46 11.70 -27.80
N ASN A 121 10.36 12.87 -27.18
CA ASN A 121 11.31 13.97 -27.38
C ASN A 121 12.55 13.88 -26.47
N ASN A 122 12.40 13.35 -25.25
CA ASN A 122 13.52 13.21 -24.32
C ASN A 122 14.39 11.99 -24.64
N GLY A 123 13.76 10.89 -25.07
CA GLY A 123 14.37 9.58 -25.19
C GLY A 123 14.64 8.93 -23.83
N HIS A 124 14.64 7.60 -23.82
CA HIS A 124 15.19 6.79 -22.73
C HIS A 124 15.80 5.53 -23.35
N SER A 125 16.99 5.16 -22.91
CA SER A 125 17.74 4.02 -23.44
C SER A 125 18.52 3.38 -22.31
N ILE A 126 18.91 2.12 -22.50
CA ILE A 126 19.77 1.38 -21.58
C ILE A 126 20.87 0.71 -22.40
N GLY A 127 22.10 0.78 -21.93
CA GLY A 127 23.24 0.15 -22.59
C GLY A 127 24.13 -0.60 -21.62
N ILE A 128 25.19 -1.21 -22.14
CA ILE A 128 26.21 -1.89 -21.31
C ILE A 128 26.89 -0.91 -20.34
N GLY A 129 26.99 0.37 -20.70
CA GLY A 129 27.55 1.40 -19.82
C GLY A 129 26.78 1.58 -18.51
N ASP A 130 25.48 1.26 -18.48
CA ASP A 130 24.67 1.33 -17.27
C ASP A 130 24.96 0.20 -16.28
N THR A 131 25.67 -0.86 -16.71
CA THR A 131 26.00 -2.02 -15.87
C THR A 131 27.46 -2.04 -15.41
N ILE A 132 28.26 -1.05 -15.80
CA ILE A 132 29.69 -0.97 -15.43
C ILE A 132 29.84 -0.13 -14.15
N PRO A 133 30.16 -0.75 -12.99
CA PRO A 133 30.49 -0.01 -11.78
C PRO A 133 31.90 0.60 -11.87
N ASP A 134 32.17 1.58 -11.01
CA ASP A 134 33.49 2.17 -10.83
C ASP A 134 34.50 1.18 -10.21
N ALA A 135 35.78 1.34 -10.53
CA ALA A 135 36.84 0.43 -10.07
C ALA A 135 36.93 0.37 -8.53
N ALA A 136 36.65 1.48 -7.84
CA ALA A 136 36.64 1.52 -6.38
C ALA A 136 35.50 0.66 -5.80
N THR A 137 34.31 0.72 -6.40
CA THR A 137 33.19 -0.16 -6.05
C THR A 137 33.49 -1.62 -6.34
N ILE A 138 34.13 -1.93 -7.47
CA ILE A 138 34.56 -3.30 -7.79
C ILE A 138 35.47 -3.86 -6.70
N ALA A 139 36.46 -3.08 -6.27
CA ALA A 139 37.36 -3.50 -5.20
C ALA A 139 36.62 -3.70 -3.87
N LYS A 140 35.69 -2.81 -3.51
CA LYS A 140 34.86 -2.95 -2.30
C LYS A 140 33.96 -4.19 -2.35
N VAL A 141 33.34 -4.46 -3.50
CA VAL A 141 32.53 -5.66 -3.69
C VAL A 141 33.36 -6.92 -3.51
N GLN A 142 34.58 -6.94 -4.04
CA GLN A 142 35.49 -8.07 -3.87
C GLN A 142 35.84 -8.30 -2.39
N VAL A 143 36.14 -7.23 -1.65
CA VAL A 143 36.40 -7.32 -0.20
C VAL A 143 35.22 -7.96 0.54
N HIS A 144 33.99 -7.55 0.25
CA HIS A 144 32.80 -8.15 0.87
C HIS A 144 32.63 -9.64 0.53
N ILE A 145 32.97 -10.05 -0.69
CA ILE A 145 32.92 -11.46 -1.10
C ILE A 145 33.99 -12.25 -0.36
N ASP A 146 35.22 -11.73 -0.27
CA ASP A 146 36.35 -12.39 0.39
C ASP A 146 36.13 -12.53 1.91
N GLU A 147 35.54 -11.52 2.56
CA GLU A 147 35.12 -11.56 3.98
C GLU A 147 34.17 -12.73 4.27
N GLU A 148 33.14 -12.89 3.44
CA GLU A 148 32.13 -13.94 3.64
C GLU A 148 32.66 -15.33 3.20
N LYS A 149 33.54 -15.40 2.19
CA LYS A 149 34.28 -16.63 1.86
C LYS A 149 35.17 -17.07 3.03
N ALA A 150 35.83 -16.13 3.70
CA ALA A 150 36.65 -16.42 4.89
C ALA A 150 35.80 -16.92 6.06
N GLU A 151 34.60 -16.36 6.25
CA GLU A 151 33.64 -16.86 7.24
C GLU A 151 33.17 -18.29 6.91
N VAL A 152 32.89 -18.60 5.65
CA VAL A 152 32.57 -19.98 5.24
C VAL A 152 33.74 -20.92 5.52
N ALA A 153 34.98 -20.51 5.23
CA ALA A 153 36.16 -21.32 5.55
C ALA A 153 36.30 -21.56 7.06
N ARG A 154 36.02 -20.55 7.89
CA ARG A 154 35.99 -20.68 9.36
C ARG A 154 34.91 -21.67 9.82
N LEU A 155 33.70 -21.57 9.27
CA LEU A 155 32.60 -22.49 9.57
C LEU A 155 32.93 -23.92 9.14
N THR A 156 33.61 -24.10 8.01
CA THR A 156 34.08 -25.41 7.55
C THR A 156 35.11 -25.98 8.52
N ALA A 157 36.08 -25.18 8.96
CA ALA A 157 37.09 -25.61 9.93
C ALA A 157 36.46 -26.03 11.27
N MET A 158 35.52 -25.24 11.80
CA MET A 158 34.79 -25.58 13.03
C MET A 158 33.96 -26.86 12.87
N ALA A 159 33.33 -27.06 11.72
CA ALA A 159 32.58 -28.28 11.44
C ALA A 159 33.50 -29.51 11.35
N THR A 160 34.69 -29.38 10.75
CA THR A 160 35.69 -30.46 10.70
C THR A 160 36.29 -30.76 12.07
N ALA A 161 36.43 -29.75 12.92
CA ALA A 161 36.92 -29.88 14.31
C ALA A 161 35.84 -30.38 15.29
N ASN A 162 34.60 -30.62 14.85
CA ASN A 162 33.44 -30.95 15.69
C ASN A 162 33.11 -29.89 16.77
N GLU A 163 33.46 -28.63 16.53
CA GLU A 163 33.17 -27.50 17.43
C GLU A 163 31.84 -26.80 17.09
N LEU A 164 31.17 -27.22 16.01
CA LEU A 164 29.93 -26.63 15.56
C LEU A 164 28.72 -27.21 16.31
N GLU A 165 28.16 -26.43 17.23
CA GLU A 165 26.91 -26.79 17.90
C GLU A 165 25.71 -26.75 16.96
N ALA A 166 24.85 -27.77 17.07
CA ALA A 166 23.62 -27.87 16.31
C ALA A 166 22.55 -26.92 16.84
N LEU A 167 21.86 -26.22 15.95
CA LEU A 167 20.71 -25.40 16.33
C LEU A 167 19.51 -26.29 16.72
N PRO A 168 18.61 -25.82 17.60
CA PRO A 168 17.44 -26.60 18.00
C PRO A 168 16.61 -27.09 16.80
N GLY A 169 16.33 -28.40 16.75
CA GLY A 169 15.57 -29.02 15.66
C GLY A 169 16.36 -29.27 14.36
N MET A 170 17.67 -29.01 14.34
CA MET A 170 18.54 -29.27 13.19
C MET A 170 19.67 -30.25 13.54
N ASN A 171 20.17 -30.98 12.54
CA ASN A 171 21.42 -31.74 12.69
C ASN A 171 22.63 -30.81 12.43
N VAL A 172 23.84 -31.27 12.78
CA VAL A 172 25.08 -30.48 12.62
C VAL A 172 25.29 -30.07 11.16
N ARG A 173 25.00 -30.97 10.20
CA ARG A 173 25.15 -30.70 8.76
C ARG A 173 24.16 -29.66 8.24
N ALA A 174 22.90 -29.73 8.66
CA ALA A 174 21.88 -28.74 8.29
C ALA A 174 22.19 -27.39 8.95
N THR A 175 22.71 -27.40 10.18
CA THR A 175 23.18 -26.18 10.85
C THR A 175 24.33 -25.54 10.09
N PHE A 176 25.30 -26.35 9.64
CA PHE A 176 26.39 -25.88 8.78
C PHE A 176 25.87 -25.28 7.47
N GLU A 177 25.03 -26.01 6.73
CA GLU A 177 24.46 -25.53 5.45
C GLU A 177 23.61 -24.27 5.63
N ASN A 178 22.87 -24.15 6.74
CA ASN A 178 22.09 -22.96 7.06
C ASN A 178 23.00 -21.75 7.30
N LYS A 179 24.01 -21.87 8.17
CA LYS A 179 24.96 -20.78 8.46
C LYS A 179 25.73 -20.35 7.21
N VAL A 180 26.19 -21.30 6.39
CA VAL A 180 26.88 -21.01 5.13
C VAL A 180 25.95 -20.30 4.13
N SER A 181 24.70 -20.75 4.00
CA SER A 181 23.73 -20.11 3.11
C SER A 181 23.41 -18.67 3.56
N MET A 182 23.34 -18.42 4.88
CA MET A 182 23.17 -17.08 5.43
C MET A 182 24.35 -16.17 5.08
N ALA A 183 25.59 -16.61 5.29
CA ALA A 183 26.80 -15.83 4.97
C ALA A 183 26.87 -15.49 3.47
N LEU A 184 26.61 -16.46 2.58
CA LEU A 184 26.65 -16.24 1.14
C LEU A 184 25.50 -15.33 0.64
N ASN A 185 24.33 -15.40 1.25
CA ASN A 185 23.24 -14.45 0.95
C ASN A 185 23.57 -13.04 1.45
N GLN A 186 24.21 -12.92 2.62
CA GLN A 186 24.68 -11.64 3.15
C GLN A 186 25.75 -11.01 2.25
N ALA A 187 26.67 -11.82 1.69
CA ALA A 187 27.64 -11.37 0.70
C ALA A 187 26.96 -10.71 -0.50
N ARG A 188 25.93 -11.39 -1.04
CA ARG A 188 25.14 -10.90 -2.17
C ARG A 188 24.45 -9.57 -1.84
N ASP A 189 23.79 -9.49 -0.69
CA ASP A 189 23.00 -8.32 -0.33
C ASP A 189 23.90 -7.10 0.00
N LYS A 190 25.04 -7.30 0.65
CA LYS A 190 26.07 -6.24 0.88
C LYS A 190 26.65 -5.74 -0.45
N ALA A 191 27.08 -6.65 -1.33
CA ALA A 191 27.61 -6.28 -2.62
C ALA A 191 26.59 -5.55 -3.50
N GLY A 192 25.33 -5.99 -3.49
CA GLY A 192 24.24 -5.35 -4.21
C GLY A 192 23.93 -3.93 -3.70
N THR A 193 23.86 -3.75 -2.39
CA THR A 193 23.60 -2.43 -1.78
C THR A 193 24.76 -1.46 -2.00
N THR A 194 26.01 -1.91 -1.87
CA THR A 194 27.20 -1.09 -2.18
C THR A 194 27.20 -0.68 -3.65
N THR A 195 26.88 -1.59 -4.56
CA THR A 195 26.85 -1.29 -5.99
C THR A 195 25.71 -0.33 -6.33
N GLN A 196 24.51 -0.54 -5.80
CA GLN A 196 23.38 0.36 -6.04
C GLN A 196 23.67 1.79 -5.55
N LYS A 197 24.33 1.96 -4.39
CA LYS A 197 24.72 3.28 -3.87
C LYS A 197 25.83 3.95 -4.68
N SER A 198 26.65 3.18 -5.38
CA SER A 198 27.73 3.71 -6.22
C SER A 198 27.23 4.23 -7.57
N LEU A 199 26.16 3.62 -8.09
CA LEU A 199 25.59 4.02 -9.37
C LEU A 199 24.90 5.38 -9.20
N LYS A 200 25.13 6.26 -10.17
CA LYS A 200 24.51 7.59 -10.19
C LYS A 200 22.99 7.46 -10.35
N ASP A 201 22.24 8.38 -9.77
CA ASP A 201 20.78 8.46 -9.94
C ASP A 201 20.37 8.64 -11.41
N SER A 202 21.25 9.20 -12.24
CA SER A 202 21.05 9.36 -13.69
C SER A 202 21.25 8.07 -14.50
N ASN A 203 21.68 6.98 -13.88
CA ASN A 203 21.85 5.69 -14.55
C ASN A 203 20.47 5.15 -14.95
N ASN A 204 20.36 4.64 -16.18
CA ASN A 204 19.06 4.25 -16.72
C ASN A 204 18.50 3.00 -16.03
N ALA A 205 19.35 2.03 -15.66
CA ALA A 205 18.95 0.84 -14.93
C ALA A 205 18.44 1.21 -13.52
N VAL A 206 19.11 2.14 -12.84
CA VAL A 206 18.67 2.67 -11.53
C VAL A 206 17.34 3.39 -11.66
N THR A 207 17.16 4.22 -12.68
CA THR A 207 15.91 4.96 -12.96
C THR A 207 14.73 4.00 -13.22
N MET A 208 14.95 2.92 -13.97
CA MET A 208 13.92 1.90 -14.24
C MET A 208 13.53 1.14 -12.97
N ALA A 209 14.51 0.76 -12.14
CA ALA A 209 14.25 0.06 -10.88
C ALA A 209 13.57 0.97 -9.85
N SER A 210 14.00 2.24 -9.71
CA SER A 210 13.44 3.18 -8.74
C SER A 210 12.03 3.64 -9.12
N SER A 211 11.73 3.83 -10.41
CA SER A 211 10.36 4.08 -10.90
C SER A 211 9.43 2.88 -10.70
N GLY A 212 10.00 1.67 -10.62
CA GLY A 212 9.26 0.41 -10.54
C GLY A 212 8.68 -0.05 -11.87
N SER A 213 9.19 0.47 -13.00
CA SER A 213 8.74 0.13 -14.36
C SER A 213 9.17 -1.28 -14.76
N LYS A 214 10.46 -1.60 -14.61
CA LYS A 214 11.00 -2.95 -14.83
C LYS A 214 12.35 -3.12 -14.13
N GLY A 215 12.58 -4.32 -13.61
CA GLY A 215 13.78 -4.64 -12.84
C GLY A 215 13.69 -4.20 -11.37
N SER A 216 14.63 -4.70 -10.59
CA SER A 216 14.76 -4.47 -9.16
C SER A 216 16.24 -4.28 -8.80
N SER A 217 16.52 -3.87 -7.56
CA SER A 217 17.89 -3.82 -7.03
C SER A 217 18.66 -5.13 -7.20
N ILE A 218 17.97 -6.28 -7.10
CA ILE A 218 18.57 -7.61 -7.30
C ILE A 218 19.07 -7.76 -8.73
N ASN A 219 18.29 -7.33 -9.73
CA ASN A 219 18.70 -7.45 -11.13
C ASN A 219 19.93 -6.60 -11.43
N ILE A 220 20.00 -5.38 -10.89
CA ILE A 220 21.17 -4.52 -11.01
C ILE A 220 22.38 -5.23 -10.37
N SER A 221 22.24 -5.69 -9.12
CA SER A 221 23.29 -6.41 -8.41
C SER A 221 23.83 -7.62 -9.19
N GLN A 222 22.96 -8.41 -9.82
CA GLN A 222 23.37 -9.60 -10.58
C GLN A 222 24.08 -9.26 -11.90
N MET A 223 23.66 -8.17 -12.56
CA MET A 223 24.33 -7.69 -13.77
C MET A 223 25.70 -7.10 -13.48
N THR A 224 25.86 -6.37 -12.37
CA THR A 224 27.05 -5.55 -12.09
C THR A 224 28.02 -6.18 -11.10
N ALA A 225 27.53 -6.76 -10.00
CA ALA A 225 28.32 -7.17 -8.84
C ALA A 225 28.61 -8.67 -8.81
N LEU A 226 27.59 -9.50 -8.52
CA LEU A 226 27.67 -10.96 -8.52
C LEU A 226 26.27 -11.58 -8.70
N VAL A 227 26.21 -12.78 -9.26
CA VAL A 227 24.94 -13.53 -9.41
C VAL A 227 24.49 -14.14 -8.08
N GLY A 228 25.43 -14.69 -7.29
CA GLY A 228 25.18 -15.28 -5.98
C GLY A 228 24.96 -16.81 -5.98
N GLN A 229 24.53 -17.34 -4.84
CA GLN A 229 24.36 -18.77 -4.61
C GLN A 229 23.24 -19.38 -5.46
N GLN A 230 23.55 -20.45 -6.20
CA GLN A 230 22.56 -21.26 -6.92
C GLN A 230 21.96 -22.32 -5.99
N ILE A 231 20.65 -22.44 -6.00
CA ILE A 231 19.89 -23.34 -5.13
C ILE A 231 19.13 -24.32 -6.02
N VAL A 232 19.15 -25.60 -5.64
CA VAL A 232 18.34 -26.67 -6.24
C VAL A 232 17.60 -27.40 -5.13
N GLU A 233 16.27 -27.51 -5.22
CA GLU A 233 15.40 -28.14 -4.22
C GLU A 233 15.60 -27.59 -2.80
N GLY A 234 15.78 -26.27 -2.69
CA GLY A 234 15.99 -25.57 -1.41
C GLY A 234 17.36 -25.81 -0.77
N LYS A 235 18.30 -26.46 -1.46
CA LYS A 235 19.67 -26.73 -0.98
C LYS A 235 20.70 -26.19 -1.96
N ARG A 236 21.95 -25.98 -1.51
CA ARG A 236 23.08 -25.74 -2.42
C ARG A 236 23.28 -26.97 -3.32
N ILE A 237 23.85 -26.76 -4.51
CA ILE A 237 24.00 -27.79 -5.56
C ILE A 237 24.42 -29.13 -4.98
N PRO A 238 23.61 -30.21 -5.05
CA PRO A 238 23.92 -31.48 -4.40
C PRO A 238 25.12 -32.19 -5.05
N PHE A 239 25.72 -33.13 -4.34
CA PHE A 239 26.77 -33.98 -4.90
C PHE A 239 26.15 -35.01 -5.86
N GLY A 240 26.16 -34.70 -7.16
CA GLY A 240 25.69 -35.60 -8.21
C GLY A 240 26.69 -36.73 -8.54
N PHE A 241 27.99 -36.50 -8.31
CA PHE A 241 29.02 -37.53 -8.39
C PHE A 241 29.39 -38.03 -6.98
N LYS A 242 30.13 -39.14 -6.91
CA LYS A 242 30.60 -39.72 -5.64
C LYS A 242 31.38 -38.70 -4.81
N TYR A 243 30.70 -38.14 -3.78
CA TYR A 243 31.19 -37.12 -2.85
C TYR A 243 31.68 -35.80 -3.50
N ARG A 244 31.15 -35.41 -4.66
CA ARG A 244 31.49 -34.14 -5.33
C ARG A 244 30.41 -33.66 -6.30
N THR A 245 30.42 -32.38 -6.64
CA THR A 245 29.44 -31.77 -7.57
C THR A 245 29.82 -31.96 -9.04
N LEU A 246 31.09 -31.72 -9.41
CA LEU A 246 31.65 -31.93 -10.75
C LEU A 246 32.95 -32.74 -10.68
N PRO A 247 33.37 -33.41 -11.78
CA PRO A 247 34.62 -34.16 -11.81
C PRO A 247 35.88 -33.29 -11.62
N HIS A 248 35.75 -31.98 -11.83
CA HIS A 248 36.80 -30.97 -11.66
C HIS A 248 37.09 -30.62 -10.20
N PHE A 249 36.17 -30.91 -9.28
CA PHE A 249 36.36 -30.67 -7.85
C PHE A 249 36.87 -31.92 -7.12
N THR A 250 37.58 -31.68 -6.02
CA THR A 250 38.01 -32.74 -5.10
C THR A 250 36.80 -33.32 -4.36
N LYS A 251 37.00 -34.48 -3.73
CA LYS A 251 35.95 -35.12 -2.93
C LYS A 251 35.77 -34.36 -1.62
N ASP A 252 34.53 -34.33 -1.15
CA ASP A 252 34.10 -33.70 0.10
C ASP A 252 34.41 -32.19 0.17
N ASP A 253 34.41 -31.53 -0.99
CA ASP A 253 34.57 -30.09 -1.09
C ASP A 253 33.24 -29.36 -0.80
N TYR A 254 33.18 -28.66 0.33
CA TYR A 254 32.04 -27.85 0.79
C TYR A 254 32.22 -26.34 0.55
N SER A 255 33.28 -25.94 -0.18
CA SER A 255 33.55 -24.56 -0.51
C SER A 255 32.39 -23.92 -1.30
N PRO A 256 32.26 -22.57 -1.27
CA PRO A 256 31.25 -21.87 -2.06
C PRO A 256 31.32 -22.22 -3.55
N GLU A 257 32.51 -22.26 -4.12
CA GLU A 257 32.76 -22.49 -5.56
C GLU A 257 32.32 -23.90 -5.98
N ALA A 258 32.69 -24.92 -5.20
CA ALA A 258 32.30 -26.31 -5.48
C ALA A 258 30.80 -26.54 -5.32
N ARG A 259 30.12 -25.74 -4.48
CA ARG A 259 28.69 -25.89 -4.13
C ARG A 259 27.78 -24.87 -4.83
N GLY A 260 28.25 -24.22 -5.90
CA GLY A 260 27.40 -23.41 -6.79
C GLY A 260 27.24 -21.94 -6.41
N PHE A 261 28.17 -21.36 -5.66
CA PHE A 261 28.26 -19.92 -5.50
C PHE A 261 28.86 -19.29 -6.77
N VAL A 262 28.13 -18.37 -7.38
CA VAL A 262 28.59 -17.63 -8.57
C VAL A 262 29.08 -16.26 -8.13
N GLU A 263 30.40 -16.09 -8.14
CA GLU A 263 31.09 -14.86 -7.74
C GLU A 263 31.04 -13.82 -8.86
N ASN A 264 31.06 -14.27 -10.11
CA ASN A 264 31.03 -13.36 -11.25
C ASN A 264 29.64 -12.75 -11.46
N SER A 265 29.63 -11.57 -12.06
CA SER A 265 28.42 -10.92 -12.56
C SER A 265 28.18 -11.28 -14.03
N TYR A 266 26.98 -11.01 -14.55
CA TYR A 266 26.70 -11.20 -15.97
C TYR A 266 27.59 -10.34 -16.88
N LEU A 267 28.03 -9.17 -16.40
CA LEU A 267 28.99 -8.33 -17.13
C LEU A 267 30.37 -8.98 -17.25
N ARG A 268 30.88 -9.58 -16.17
CA ARG A 268 32.18 -10.26 -16.17
C ARG A 268 32.15 -11.56 -16.97
N GLY A 269 31.00 -12.22 -16.99
CA GLY A 269 30.83 -13.54 -17.58
C GLY A 269 31.11 -14.65 -16.56
N LEU A 270 30.40 -15.77 -16.72
CA LEU A 270 30.48 -16.90 -15.80
C LEU A 270 31.57 -17.88 -16.25
N THR A 271 32.29 -18.46 -15.29
CA THR A 271 33.18 -19.59 -15.55
C THR A 271 32.38 -20.84 -15.97
N PRO A 272 32.98 -21.84 -16.62
CA PRO A 272 32.25 -23.04 -17.05
C PRO A 272 31.53 -23.79 -15.92
N SER A 273 32.13 -23.87 -14.73
CA SER A 273 31.52 -24.48 -13.54
C SER A 273 30.32 -23.66 -13.05
N GLU A 274 30.47 -22.34 -12.93
CA GLU A 274 29.39 -21.43 -12.55
C GLU A 274 28.23 -21.47 -13.56
N PHE A 275 28.55 -21.47 -14.85
CA PHE A 275 27.54 -21.56 -15.92
C PHE A 275 26.72 -22.84 -15.81
N PHE A 276 27.37 -23.98 -15.56
CA PHE A 276 26.66 -25.25 -15.42
C PHE A 276 25.79 -25.29 -14.16
N PHE A 277 26.28 -24.79 -13.02
CA PHE A 277 25.47 -24.69 -11.80
C PHE A 277 24.31 -23.71 -11.95
N HIS A 278 24.52 -22.59 -12.66
CA HIS A 278 23.45 -21.64 -12.97
C HIS A 278 22.40 -22.26 -13.90
N ALA A 279 22.82 -23.04 -14.90
CA ALA A 279 21.92 -23.78 -15.78
C ALA A 279 21.11 -24.84 -15.03
N MET A 280 21.70 -25.53 -14.04
CA MET A 280 20.99 -26.48 -13.18
C MET A 280 19.86 -25.81 -12.39
N ALA A 281 20.15 -24.71 -11.70
CA ALA A 281 19.14 -23.95 -10.95
C ALA A 281 18.09 -23.32 -11.89
N GLY A 282 18.53 -22.78 -13.03
CA GLY A 282 17.61 -22.25 -14.05
C GLY A 282 16.67 -23.31 -14.61
N ARG A 283 17.14 -24.56 -14.78
CA ARG A 283 16.31 -25.67 -15.25
C ARG A 283 15.23 -26.05 -14.25
N GLU A 284 15.52 -26.04 -12.95
CA GLU A 284 14.49 -26.25 -11.92
C GLU A 284 13.38 -25.20 -12.04
N GLY A 285 13.73 -23.91 -12.16
CA GLY A 285 12.74 -22.84 -12.32
C GLY A 285 11.87 -22.99 -13.58
N LEU A 286 12.44 -23.46 -14.69
CA LEU A 286 11.68 -23.75 -15.92
C LEU A 286 10.73 -24.93 -15.73
N ILE A 287 11.16 -25.99 -15.05
CA ILE A 287 10.32 -27.16 -14.74
C ILE A 287 9.20 -26.76 -13.78
N ASP A 288 9.53 -26.04 -12.70
CA ASP A 288 8.56 -25.55 -11.72
C ASP A 288 7.50 -24.65 -12.37
N THR A 289 7.90 -23.78 -13.30
CA THR A 289 6.95 -22.96 -14.07
C THR A 289 5.99 -23.84 -14.89
N ALA A 290 6.50 -24.89 -15.56
CA ALA A 290 5.66 -25.79 -16.34
C ALA A 290 4.69 -26.59 -15.47
N VAL A 291 5.17 -27.12 -14.33
CA VAL A 291 4.35 -27.86 -13.36
C VAL A 291 3.29 -26.96 -12.75
N LYS A 292 3.69 -25.78 -12.24
CA LYS A 292 2.76 -24.80 -11.66
C LYS A 292 1.69 -24.38 -12.64
N THR A 293 2.03 -24.16 -13.92
CA THR A 293 1.03 -23.79 -14.94
C THR A 293 -0.07 -24.86 -15.09
N ALA A 294 0.30 -26.14 -15.06
CA ALA A 294 -0.66 -27.24 -15.15
C ALA A 294 -1.49 -27.39 -13.86
N GLU A 295 -0.84 -27.29 -12.69
CA GLU A 295 -1.50 -27.45 -11.40
C GLU A 295 -2.42 -26.26 -11.06
N THR A 296 -1.96 -25.02 -11.22
CA THR A 296 -2.77 -23.83 -10.91
C THR A 296 -3.98 -23.73 -11.83
N GLY A 297 -3.83 -24.03 -13.12
CA GLY A 297 -4.96 -24.07 -14.05
C GLY A 297 -6.00 -25.13 -13.68
N TYR A 298 -5.57 -26.30 -13.21
CA TYR A 298 -6.49 -27.35 -12.75
C TYR A 298 -7.16 -27.00 -11.42
N ILE A 299 -6.42 -26.44 -10.46
CA ILE A 299 -6.98 -25.93 -9.20
C ILE A 299 -8.03 -24.86 -9.48
N GLN A 300 -7.72 -23.90 -10.37
CA GLN A 300 -8.64 -22.84 -10.74
C GLN A 300 -9.95 -23.40 -11.33
N ARG A 301 -9.85 -24.37 -12.24
CA ARG A 301 -11.03 -25.05 -12.78
C ARG A 301 -11.85 -25.74 -11.68
N ARG A 302 -11.20 -26.40 -10.72
CA ARG A 302 -11.87 -27.07 -9.60
C ARG A 302 -12.59 -26.08 -8.69
N LEU A 303 -11.95 -24.95 -8.37
CA LEU A 303 -12.56 -23.89 -7.56
C LEU A 303 -13.79 -23.32 -8.26
N VAL A 304 -13.67 -22.97 -9.55
CA VAL A 304 -14.81 -22.47 -10.33
C VAL A 304 -15.93 -23.50 -10.35
N LYS A 305 -15.64 -24.77 -10.62
CA LYS A 305 -16.67 -25.82 -10.64
C LYS A 305 -17.33 -26.09 -9.29
N ALA A 306 -16.61 -25.89 -8.19
CA ALA A 306 -17.17 -26.08 -6.86
C ALA A 306 -18.06 -24.90 -6.41
N LEU A 307 -17.84 -23.70 -6.97
CA LEU A 307 -18.48 -22.46 -6.53
C LEU A 307 -19.37 -21.83 -7.61
N GLU A 308 -19.54 -22.45 -8.78
CA GLU A 308 -20.20 -21.82 -9.94
C GLU A 308 -21.69 -21.52 -9.72
N ASP A 309 -22.34 -22.19 -8.78
CA ASP A 309 -23.75 -22.04 -8.50
C ASP A 309 -24.08 -21.12 -7.32
N LEU A 310 -23.05 -20.58 -6.65
CA LEU A 310 -23.25 -19.64 -5.55
C LEU A 310 -23.54 -18.24 -6.10
N SER A 311 -24.68 -17.70 -5.70
CA SER A 311 -25.13 -16.35 -6.05
C SER A 311 -25.71 -15.61 -4.84
N ALA A 312 -25.53 -14.29 -4.82
CA ALA A 312 -26.19 -13.42 -3.86
C ALA A 312 -27.69 -13.34 -4.19
N ARG A 313 -28.56 -13.52 -3.20
CA ARG A 313 -30.01 -13.47 -3.35
C ARG A 313 -30.56 -12.12 -2.86
N TYR A 314 -31.81 -11.83 -3.21
CA TYR A 314 -32.47 -10.56 -2.86
C TYR A 314 -32.66 -10.32 -1.36
N ASP A 315 -32.56 -11.37 -0.55
CA ASP A 315 -32.59 -11.30 0.92
C ASP A 315 -31.21 -11.06 1.54
N GLY A 316 -30.16 -10.84 0.73
CA GLY A 316 -28.78 -10.63 1.16
C GLY A 316 -28.00 -11.92 1.45
N THR A 317 -28.67 -13.08 1.40
CA THR A 317 -28.03 -14.39 1.64
C THR A 317 -27.29 -14.88 0.40
N VAL A 318 -26.27 -15.71 0.60
CA VAL A 318 -25.57 -16.41 -0.49
C VAL A 318 -26.05 -17.85 -0.50
N ARG A 319 -26.61 -18.29 -1.64
CA ARG A 319 -27.18 -19.64 -1.79
C ARG A 319 -26.64 -20.35 -3.01
N ASN A 320 -26.61 -21.68 -2.92
CA ASN A 320 -26.31 -22.57 -4.03
C ASN A 320 -27.53 -22.72 -4.97
N SER A 321 -27.40 -23.58 -5.98
CA SER A 321 -28.47 -23.91 -6.93
C SER A 321 -29.67 -24.64 -6.31
N LEU A 322 -29.45 -25.41 -5.24
CA LEU A 322 -30.48 -26.15 -4.51
C LEU A 322 -31.28 -25.27 -3.54
N GLY A 323 -30.78 -24.06 -3.26
CA GLY A 323 -31.36 -23.13 -2.30
C GLY A 323 -30.81 -23.26 -0.89
N ASP A 324 -29.77 -24.08 -0.68
CA ASP A 324 -29.06 -24.15 0.59
C ASP A 324 -28.26 -22.86 0.83
N ILE A 325 -28.33 -22.36 2.07
CA ILE A 325 -27.64 -21.14 2.48
C ILE A 325 -26.20 -21.48 2.83
N VAL A 326 -25.25 -20.82 2.18
CA VAL A 326 -23.81 -20.91 2.49
C VAL A 326 -23.39 -19.79 3.44
N GLN A 327 -23.88 -18.57 3.19
CA GLN A 327 -23.69 -17.41 4.08
C GLN A 327 -25.02 -16.70 4.28
N PHE A 328 -25.32 -16.33 5.53
CA PHE A 328 -26.50 -15.53 5.85
C PHE A 328 -26.41 -14.10 5.30
N LEU A 329 -25.20 -13.60 5.14
CA LEU A 329 -24.91 -12.30 4.57
C LEU A 329 -23.61 -12.41 3.76
N TYR A 330 -23.62 -11.92 2.52
CA TYR A 330 -22.42 -11.93 1.67
C TYR A 330 -21.24 -11.27 2.39
N GLY A 331 -20.10 -11.97 2.48
CA GLY A 331 -18.89 -11.40 3.09
C GLY A 331 -19.02 -11.07 4.59
N GLU A 332 -20.08 -11.52 5.25
CA GLU A 332 -20.43 -11.17 6.65
C GLU A 332 -20.74 -9.68 6.88
N ASP A 333 -20.72 -8.84 5.84
CA ASP A 333 -21.03 -7.40 5.90
C ASP A 333 -22.05 -6.93 4.84
N GLY A 334 -22.32 -7.74 3.82
CA GLY A 334 -23.29 -7.47 2.76
C GLY A 334 -22.82 -6.47 1.71
N LEU A 335 -21.54 -6.13 1.71
CA LEU A 335 -20.97 -5.05 0.91
C LEU A 335 -20.20 -5.58 -0.30
N ASP A 336 -20.19 -4.80 -1.37
CA ASP A 336 -19.36 -5.07 -2.54
C ASP A 336 -17.87 -4.82 -2.23
N ALA A 337 -17.03 -5.82 -2.50
CA ALA A 337 -15.59 -5.78 -2.31
C ALA A 337 -14.91 -4.63 -3.07
N MET A 338 -15.48 -4.13 -4.17
CA MET A 338 -14.93 -3.02 -4.94
C MET A 338 -14.93 -1.67 -4.19
N ILE A 339 -15.81 -1.51 -3.20
CA ILE A 339 -16.02 -0.24 -2.47
C ILE A 339 -15.23 -0.22 -1.15
N ILE A 340 -14.65 -1.35 -0.77
CA ILE A 340 -13.90 -1.52 0.47
C ILE A 340 -12.48 -0.95 0.32
N GLU A 341 -12.09 -0.08 1.27
CA GLU A 341 -10.76 0.51 1.31
C GLU A 341 -10.07 0.25 2.65
N LYS A 342 -8.73 0.24 2.62
CA LYS A 342 -7.93 0.09 3.84
C LYS A 342 -7.92 1.39 4.64
N GLN A 343 -8.60 1.40 5.78
CA GLN A 343 -8.77 2.56 6.65
C GLN A 343 -8.20 2.34 8.06
N LYS A 344 -7.70 3.42 8.68
CA LYS A 344 -7.16 3.37 10.03
C LYS A 344 -8.27 3.56 11.07
N LEU A 345 -8.47 2.57 11.92
CA LEU A 345 -9.36 2.65 13.08
C LEU A 345 -8.60 3.17 14.31
N GLY A 346 -8.50 4.50 14.43
CA GLY A 346 -7.64 5.17 15.41
C GLY A 346 -8.04 5.00 16.89
N ILE A 347 -9.15 4.33 17.21
CA ILE A 347 -9.60 4.11 18.59
C ILE A 347 -8.95 2.89 19.26
N LEU A 348 -8.28 2.01 18.50
CA LEU A 348 -7.80 0.71 18.96
C LEU A 348 -6.56 0.80 19.87
N ASN A 349 -5.43 1.32 19.38
CA ASN A 349 -4.14 1.29 20.09
C ASN A 349 -3.92 2.50 21.01
N MET A 350 -4.78 3.52 20.92
CA MET A 350 -4.64 4.72 21.73
C MET A 350 -4.66 4.39 23.24
N SER A 351 -3.82 5.05 24.03
CA SER A 351 -3.87 4.93 25.50
C SER A 351 -5.18 5.51 26.05
N ASN A 352 -5.59 5.10 27.26
CA ASN A 352 -6.83 5.62 27.84
C ASN A 352 -6.78 7.14 28.04
N SER A 353 -5.64 7.67 28.48
CA SER A 353 -5.45 9.11 28.64
C SER A 353 -5.47 9.85 27.29
N ALA A 354 -4.84 9.31 26.25
CA ALA A 354 -4.88 9.93 24.92
C ALA A 354 -6.29 9.88 24.31
N PHE A 355 -7.04 8.79 24.54
CA PHE A 355 -8.42 8.63 24.08
C PHE A 355 -9.35 9.64 24.74
N GLU A 356 -9.24 9.79 26.05
CA GLU A 356 -9.97 10.82 26.80
C GLU A 356 -9.62 12.23 26.32
N LYS A 357 -8.33 12.54 26.17
CA LYS A 357 -7.88 13.84 25.65
C LYS A 357 -8.39 14.12 24.24
N LYS A 358 -8.58 13.10 23.40
CA LYS A 358 -9.06 13.28 22.02
C LYS A 358 -10.57 13.47 21.95
N TYR A 359 -11.36 12.62 22.61
CA TYR A 359 -12.82 12.58 22.43
C TYR A 359 -13.63 13.22 23.56
N ARG A 360 -13.18 13.12 24.82
CA ARG A 360 -13.95 13.63 25.97
C ARG A 360 -13.97 15.16 25.97
N LEU A 361 -15.15 15.75 26.12
CA LEU A 361 -15.35 17.18 26.29
C LEU A 361 -16.24 17.41 27.50
N ASP A 362 -15.68 18.00 28.54
CA ASP A 362 -16.42 18.37 29.75
C ASP A 362 -16.73 19.88 29.68
N LEU A 363 -18.02 20.24 29.72
CA LEU A 363 -18.48 21.63 29.66
C LEU A 363 -18.41 22.34 31.02
N ALA A 364 -18.27 21.61 32.14
CA ALA A 364 -18.08 22.20 33.47
C ALA A 364 -16.66 22.74 33.63
N ASN A 365 -15.68 22.05 33.06
CA ASN A 365 -14.29 22.49 33.00
C ASN A 365 -13.75 22.38 31.56
N PRO A 366 -14.18 23.28 30.67
CA PRO A 366 -13.83 23.19 29.27
C PRO A 366 -12.35 23.56 29.06
N PRO A 367 -11.65 22.86 28.14
CA PRO A 367 -10.27 23.20 27.78
C PRO A 367 -10.18 24.58 27.13
N ASP A 368 -9.04 25.25 27.25
CA ASP A 368 -8.85 26.65 26.81
C ASP A 368 -9.29 26.92 25.37
N TRP A 369 -9.00 26.00 24.44
CA TRP A 369 -9.36 26.11 23.03
C TRP A 369 -10.88 26.21 22.81
N PHE A 370 -11.70 25.65 23.70
CA PHE A 370 -13.16 25.63 23.55
C PHE A 370 -13.75 27.03 23.64
N LYS A 371 -13.17 27.92 24.46
CA LYS A 371 -13.66 29.30 24.60
C LYS A 371 -13.18 30.20 23.47
N HIS A 372 -11.96 30.00 22.98
CA HIS A 372 -11.34 30.87 21.98
C HIS A 372 -11.63 30.45 20.54
N ASP A 373 -11.55 29.16 20.24
CA ASP A 373 -11.53 28.68 18.85
C ASP A 373 -12.89 28.15 18.36
N TYR A 374 -13.91 28.13 19.21
CA TYR A 374 -15.25 27.63 18.88
C TYR A 374 -16.30 28.73 19.13
N GLU A 375 -17.22 28.91 18.18
CA GLU A 375 -18.11 30.07 18.13
C GLU A 375 -18.98 30.19 19.38
N PHE A 376 -19.57 29.08 19.82
CA PHE A 376 -20.48 29.00 20.97
C PHE A 376 -19.80 28.61 22.29
N GLY A 377 -18.46 28.73 22.37
CA GLY A 377 -17.69 28.30 23.54
C GLY A 377 -18.12 28.93 24.86
N ASN A 378 -18.39 30.24 24.85
CA ASN A 378 -18.82 30.97 26.05
C ASN A 378 -20.27 30.68 26.44
N GLU A 379 -21.15 30.45 25.45
CA GLU A 379 -22.59 30.18 25.66
C GLU A 379 -22.80 28.77 26.24
N LEU A 380 -22.06 27.78 25.73
CA LEU A 380 -22.22 26.37 26.11
C LEU A 380 -21.40 25.98 27.34
N THR A 381 -20.63 26.90 27.94
CA THR A 381 -19.90 26.62 29.17
C THR A 381 -20.90 26.42 30.32
N GLY A 382 -20.93 25.21 30.88
CA GLY A 382 -21.86 24.84 31.95
C GLY A 382 -23.30 24.56 31.51
N ASP A 383 -23.57 24.44 30.21
CA ASP A 383 -24.88 24.02 29.71
C ASP A 383 -25.15 22.54 30.02
N LYS A 384 -26.30 22.25 30.63
CA LYS A 384 -26.65 20.90 31.06
C LYS A 384 -27.15 20.03 29.92
N GLU A 385 -27.93 20.60 29.00
CA GLU A 385 -28.51 19.84 27.88
C GLU A 385 -27.40 19.35 26.94
N SER A 386 -26.48 20.24 26.56
CA SER A 386 -25.33 19.86 25.73
C SER A 386 -24.37 18.89 26.43
N MET A 387 -24.25 18.96 27.75
CA MET A 387 -23.44 18.02 28.53
C MET A 387 -24.02 16.61 28.47
N GLU A 388 -25.34 16.46 28.58
CA GLU A 388 -26.00 15.16 28.48
C GLU A 388 -25.75 14.50 27.12
N TYR A 389 -25.84 15.24 26.01
CA TYR A 389 -25.52 14.70 24.68
C TYR A 389 -24.05 14.25 24.57
N LEU A 390 -23.12 15.04 25.10
CA LEU A 390 -21.68 14.71 25.07
C LEU A 390 -21.35 13.48 25.91
N ASP A 391 -21.99 13.32 27.07
CA ASP A 391 -21.82 12.14 27.92
C ASP A 391 -22.37 10.89 27.23
N GLN A 392 -23.53 10.99 26.57
CA GLN A 392 -24.07 9.88 25.76
C GLN A 392 -23.13 9.47 24.62
N GLU A 393 -22.56 10.44 23.88
CA GLU A 393 -21.58 10.16 22.83
C GLU A 393 -20.34 9.46 23.39
N TRP A 394 -19.82 9.96 24.52
CA TRP A 394 -18.64 9.40 25.20
C TRP A 394 -18.85 7.95 25.66
N GLU A 395 -19.99 7.65 26.29
CA GLU A 395 -20.33 6.29 26.70
C GLU A 395 -20.41 5.32 25.52
N LYS A 396 -20.99 5.76 24.40
CA LYS A 396 -21.06 4.96 23.16
C LYS A 396 -19.66 4.72 22.58
N LEU A 397 -18.81 5.74 22.51
CA LEU A 397 -17.43 5.59 22.05
C LEU A 397 -16.61 4.65 22.94
N LEU A 398 -16.85 4.66 24.26
CA LEU A 398 -16.24 3.70 25.19
C LEU A 398 -16.76 2.27 24.99
N ALA A 399 -18.06 2.11 24.72
CA ALA A 399 -18.65 0.81 24.39
C ALA A 399 -18.05 0.24 23.09
N ASP A 400 -18.01 1.04 22.01
CA ASP A 400 -17.40 0.64 20.73
C ASP A 400 -15.95 0.23 20.92
N ARG A 401 -15.17 1.05 21.62
CA ARG A 401 -13.75 0.77 21.85
C ARG A 401 -13.53 -0.55 22.57
N ARG A 402 -14.40 -0.91 23.53
CA ARG A 402 -14.35 -2.20 24.21
C ARG A 402 -14.71 -3.34 23.26
N GLN A 403 -15.79 -3.20 22.50
CA GLN A 403 -16.28 -4.22 21.57
C GLN A 403 -15.29 -4.49 20.45
N VAL A 404 -14.78 -3.44 19.79
CA VAL A 404 -13.78 -3.57 18.71
C VAL A 404 -12.48 -4.19 19.24
N ARG A 405 -12.02 -3.83 20.44
CA ARG A 405 -10.83 -4.47 21.05
C ARG A 405 -11.04 -5.95 21.35
N GLN A 406 -12.26 -6.33 21.73
CA GLN A 406 -12.61 -7.74 21.94
C GLN A 406 -12.58 -8.52 20.62
N ILE A 407 -13.17 -7.97 19.56
CA ILE A 407 -13.18 -8.57 18.22
C ILE A 407 -11.75 -8.69 17.66
N ASN A 408 -10.95 -7.61 17.75
CA ASN A 408 -9.59 -7.57 17.23
C ASN A 408 -8.53 -8.22 18.13
N LYS A 409 -8.92 -8.86 19.24
CA LYS A 409 -7.97 -9.49 20.18
C LYS A 409 -7.05 -10.50 19.48
N ALA A 410 -7.55 -11.24 18.49
CA ALA A 410 -6.77 -12.19 17.71
C ALA A 410 -5.76 -11.53 16.75
N LYS A 411 -6.06 -10.32 16.26
CA LYS A 411 -5.22 -9.55 15.32
C LYS A 411 -4.20 -8.64 16.03
N GLY A 412 -4.18 -8.63 17.37
CA GLY A 412 -3.23 -7.85 18.15
C GLY A 412 -3.39 -6.34 17.95
N ASN A 413 -2.33 -5.67 17.48
CA ASN A 413 -2.25 -4.21 17.35
C ASN A 413 -2.54 -3.70 15.92
N GLU A 414 -3.13 -4.52 15.04
CA GLU A 414 -3.44 -4.09 13.67
C GLU A 414 -4.59 -3.06 13.67
N GLU A 415 -4.28 -1.80 13.35
CA GLU A 415 -5.26 -0.70 13.28
C GLU A 415 -5.83 -0.48 11.88
N MET A 416 -5.21 -1.07 10.85
CA MET A 416 -5.64 -0.89 9.47
C MET A 416 -6.64 -1.98 9.10
N MET A 417 -7.88 -1.57 8.84
CA MET A 417 -9.01 -2.46 8.56
C MET A 417 -9.54 -2.20 7.15
N GLN A 418 -10.09 -3.23 6.51
CA GLN A 418 -10.79 -3.09 5.24
C GLN A 418 -12.23 -2.67 5.56
N LEU A 419 -12.57 -1.41 5.27
CA LEU A 419 -13.87 -0.83 5.61
C LEU A 419 -14.39 0.00 4.42
N PRO A 420 -15.71 0.04 4.20
CA PRO A 420 -16.30 0.82 3.13
C PRO A 420 -16.19 2.32 3.43
N LEU A 421 -16.33 3.14 2.39
CA LEU A 421 -16.40 4.60 2.47
C LEU A 421 -15.19 5.23 3.15
N ASN A 422 -14.28 5.80 2.38
CA ASN A 422 -13.12 6.50 2.95
C ASN A 422 -13.54 7.83 3.61
N ILE A 423 -13.89 7.79 4.90
CA ILE A 423 -14.47 8.93 5.62
C ILE A 423 -13.48 10.10 5.68
N THR A 424 -12.18 9.82 5.85
CA THR A 424 -11.15 10.87 5.86
C THR A 424 -11.11 11.63 4.54
N ARG A 425 -11.24 10.91 3.41
CA ARG A 425 -11.28 11.54 2.08
C ARG A 425 -12.55 12.36 1.87
N ILE A 426 -13.70 11.87 2.33
CA ILE A 426 -14.98 12.61 2.24
C ILE A 426 -14.91 13.91 3.05
N ILE A 427 -14.37 13.87 4.27
CA ILE A 427 -14.18 15.07 5.11
C ILE A 427 -13.23 16.08 4.43
N GLU A 428 -12.10 15.61 3.90
CA GLU A 428 -11.15 16.48 3.21
C GLU A 428 -11.71 17.06 1.90
N SER A 429 -12.56 16.32 1.19
CA SER A 429 -13.28 16.82 0.03
C SER A 429 -14.26 17.93 0.43
N ALA A 430 -15.08 17.70 1.46
CA ALA A 430 -16.03 18.69 1.96
C ALA A 430 -15.34 19.98 2.44
N LYS A 431 -14.23 19.86 3.19
CA LYS A 431 -13.42 21.01 3.61
C LYS A 431 -12.99 21.89 2.42
N ARG A 432 -12.75 21.31 1.25
CA ARG A 432 -12.38 22.06 0.05
C ARG A 432 -13.56 22.70 -0.64
N VAL A 433 -14.65 21.94 -0.84
CA VAL A 433 -15.87 22.45 -1.49
C VAL A 433 -16.38 23.69 -0.76
N PHE A 434 -16.34 23.68 0.58
CA PHE A 434 -16.79 24.79 1.42
C PHE A 434 -15.67 25.73 1.88
N ASN A 435 -14.44 25.55 1.39
CA ASN A 435 -13.27 26.37 1.71
C ASN A 435 -13.06 26.60 3.23
N VAL A 436 -13.16 25.53 4.02
CA VAL A 436 -12.98 25.54 5.47
C VAL A 436 -11.51 25.72 5.80
N LYS A 437 -11.16 26.82 6.49
CA LYS A 437 -9.78 27.12 6.89
C LYS A 437 -9.49 26.59 8.29
N ALA A 438 -8.21 26.33 8.57
CA ALA A 438 -7.77 25.85 9.88
C ALA A 438 -8.04 26.83 11.04
N ASN A 439 -8.18 28.14 10.74
CA ASN A 439 -8.41 29.19 11.71
C ASN A 439 -9.91 29.56 11.86
N ASP A 440 -10.79 28.94 11.07
CA ASP A 440 -12.22 29.24 11.13
C ASP A 440 -12.82 28.65 12.42
N ARG A 441 -13.77 29.37 13.02
CA ARG A 441 -14.53 28.89 14.17
C ARG A 441 -15.72 28.09 13.66
N SER A 442 -15.89 26.87 14.18
CA SER A 442 -17.04 26.03 13.83
C SER A 442 -18.33 26.58 14.45
N ASN A 443 -19.42 26.52 13.68
CA ASN A 443 -20.77 26.94 14.07
C ASN A 443 -21.68 25.74 14.39
N LEU A 444 -21.11 24.57 14.68
CA LEU A 444 -21.85 23.33 14.96
C LEU A 444 -22.14 23.17 16.45
N ARG A 445 -23.40 22.89 16.82
CA ARG A 445 -23.79 22.63 18.22
C ARG A 445 -23.84 21.12 18.52
N PRO A 446 -23.55 20.68 19.76
CA PRO A 446 -23.69 19.28 20.17
C PRO A 446 -25.10 18.71 19.92
N SER A 447 -26.12 19.54 20.19
CA SER A 447 -27.54 19.20 19.98
C SER A 447 -27.92 18.99 18.52
N GLU A 448 -27.11 19.46 17.56
CA GLU A 448 -27.32 19.22 16.13
C GLU A 448 -26.48 18.04 15.63
N VAL A 449 -25.19 18.00 15.97
CA VAL A 449 -24.24 17.01 15.45
C VAL A 449 -24.54 15.61 15.98
N ILE A 450 -24.72 15.46 17.29
CA ILE A 450 -24.81 14.13 17.92
C ILE A 450 -26.09 13.41 17.47
N PRO A 451 -27.30 14.04 17.53
CA PRO A 451 -28.50 13.42 16.97
C PRO A 451 -28.42 13.17 15.46
N ALA A 452 -27.79 14.05 14.69
CA ALA A 452 -27.64 13.85 13.25
C ALA A 452 -26.75 12.64 12.91
N VAL A 453 -25.64 12.45 13.63
CA VAL A 453 -24.78 11.26 13.47
C VAL A 453 -25.51 9.99 13.92
N GLN A 454 -26.28 10.06 15.02
CA GLN A 454 -27.10 8.92 15.47
C GLN A 454 -28.15 8.53 14.43
N ASN A 455 -28.90 9.50 13.90
CA ASN A 455 -29.88 9.27 12.85
C ASN A 455 -29.25 8.66 11.58
N LEU A 456 -28.05 9.09 11.20
CA LEU A 456 -27.30 8.50 10.08
C LEU A 456 -26.87 7.06 10.38
N LEU A 457 -26.39 6.77 11.59
CA LEU A 457 -26.01 5.42 11.99
C LEU A 457 -27.22 4.47 12.02
N ASP A 458 -28.40 5.00 12.37
CA ASP A 458 -29.65 4.24 12.41
C ASP A 458 -30.26 4.04 11.01
N SER A 459 -30.02 4.96 10.06
CA SER A 459 -30.42 4.79 8.65
C SER A 459 -29.52 3.81 7.90
N MET A 460 -28.24 3.69 8.28
CA MET A 460 -27.27 2.76 7.71
C MET A 460 -27.50 1.31 8.18
N LYS A 461 -28.58 0.72 7.69
CA LYS A 461 -28.92 -0.70 7.90
C LYS A 461 -28.45 -1.57 6.76
N ILE A 462 -27.83 -2.69 7.10
CA ILE A 462 -27.44 -3.76 6.20
C ILE A 462 -28.59 -4.75 6.05
N VAL A 463 -29.11 -5.25 7.17
CA VAL A 463 -30.21 -6.22 7.18
C VAL A 463 -31.53 -5.47 7.41
N ARG A 464 -32.43 -5.55 6.43
CA ARG A 464 -33.73 -4.88 6.49
C ARG A 464 -34.75 -5.81 7.15
N GLY A 465 -35.10 -5.55 8.40
CA GLY A 465 -36.15 -6.28 9.12
C GLY A 465 -36.50 -5.60 10.44
N THR A 466 -37.68 -5.95 10.98
CA THR A 466 -38.18 -5.45 12.28
C THR A 466 -38.24 -6.55 13.34
N ASP A 467 -38.01 -7.79 12.94
CA ASP A 467 -37.90 -8.95 13.82
C ASP A 467 -36.59 -8.92 14.61
N GLU A 468 -36.59 -9.58 15.77
CA GLU A 468 -35.46 -9.60 16.70
C GLU A 468 -34.17 -10.13 16.06
N ILE A 469 -34.30 -11.14 15.18
CA ILE A 469 -33.16 -11.77 14.50
C ILE A 469 -32.54 -10.81 13.49
N SER A 470 -33.35 -10.13 12.66
CA SER A 470 -32.84 -9.14 11.72
C SER A 470 -32.14 -7.97 12.41
N ILE A 471 -32.68 -7.51 13.55
CA ILE A 471 -32.06 -6.43 14.34
C ILE A 471 -30.71 -6.88 14.89
N GLU A 472 -30.61 -8.10 15.41
CA GLU A 472 -29.35 -8.67 15.89
C GLU A 472 -28.34 -8.84 14.74
N ALA A 473 -28.77 -9.35 13.60
CA ALA A 473 -27.93 -9.54 12.42
C ALA A 473 -27.37 -8.21 11.90
N ASP A 474 -28.20 -7.17 11.80
CA ASP A 474 -27.76 -5.82 11.42
C ASP A 474 -26.75 -5.24 12.42
N ALA A 475 -27.04 -5.39 13.71
CA ALA A 475 -26.16 -4.92 14.77
C ALA A 475 -24.79 -5.58 14.68
N ASN A 476 -24.73 -6.88 14.39
CA ASN A 476 -23.49 -7.64 14.27
C ASN A 476 -22.69 -7.29 13.00
N ALA A 477 -23.36 -7.15 11.85
CA ALA A 477 -22.70 -6.85 10.57
C ALA A 477 -22.10 -5.42 10.55
N SER A 478 -22.68 -4.48 11.30
CA SER A 478 -22.33 -3.06 11.24
C SER A 478 -21.38 -2.57 12.35
N ILE A 479 -20.96 -3.42 13.29
CA ILE A 479 -20.16 -3.03 14.49
C ILE A 479 -18.93 -2.21 14.11
N LEU A 480 -18.07 -2.76 13.24
CA LEU A 480 -16.77 -2.15 12.92
C LEU A 480 -16.94 -0.84 12.15
N PHE A 481 -17.88 -0.82 11.21
CA PHE A 481 -18.16 0.37 10.40
C PHE A 481 -18.80 1.49 11.23
N LYS A 482 -19.81 1.19 12.05
CA LYS A 482 -20.45 2.16 12.94
C LYS A 482 -19.46 2.72 13.97
N ALA A 483 -18.59 1.88 14.52
CA ALA A 483 -17.51 2.33 15.41
C ALA A 483 -16.51 3.26 14.71
N LEU A 484 -16.13 2.97 13.45
CA LEU A 484 -15.29 3.87 12.66
C LEU A 484 -16.00 5.21 12.44
N LEU A 485 -17.23 5.18 11.94
CA LEU A 485 -17.97 6.39 11.60
C LEU A 485 -18.20 7.28 12.82
N ARG A 486 -18.63 6.70 13.95
CA ARG A 486 -18.79 7.42 15.21
C ARG A 486 -17.47 8.00 15.72
N SER A 487 -16.36 7.28 15.58
CA SER A 487 -15.05 7.82 15.97
C SER A 487 -14.61 9.00 15.11
N ARG A 488 -14.93 9.02 13.80
CA ARG A 488 -14.50 10.08 12.88
C ARG A 488 -15.40 11.30 12.90
N LEU A 489 -16.68 11.11 13.18
CA LEU A 489 -17.68 12.18 13.28
C LEU A 489 -17.98 12.59 14.74
N ALA A 490 -17.13 12.20 15.69
CA ALA A 490 -17.26 12.62 17.08
C ALA A 490 -17.24 14.15 17.17
N PHE A 491 -18.12 14.73 18.00
CA PHE A 491 -18.33 16.18 18.05
C PHE A 491 -17.02 16.97 18.21
N LYS A 492 -16.18 16.55 19.16
CA LYS A 492 -14.89 17.20 19.43
C LYS A 492 -13.91 17.10 18.25
N GLU A 493 -13.90 16.00 17.49
CA GLU A 493 -13.03 15.83 16.32
C GLU A 493 -13.50 16.72 15.16
N VAL A 494 -14.80 16.74 14.92
CA VAL A 494 -15.46 17.58 13.91
C VAL A 494 -15.21 19.07 14.15
N VAL A 495 -15.34 19.53 15.39
CA VAL A 495 -15.19 20.94 15.77
C VAL A 495 -13.75 21.37 15.90
N LYS A 496 -12.89 20.56 16.54
CA LYS A 496 -11.52 20.97 16.89
C LYS A 496 -10.51 20.67 15.78
N GLU A 497 -10.54 19.46 15.24
CA GLU A 497 -9.53 18.99 14.28
C GLU A 497 -9.94 19.37 12.86
N HIS A 498 -11.21 19.14 12.50
CA HIS A 498 -11.69 19.41 11.15
C HIS A 498 -12.27 20.81 10.95
N ARG A 499 -12.69 21.48 12.03
CA ARG A 499 -13.24 22.86 12.04
C ARG A 499 -14.44 23.03 11.09
N LEU A 500 -15.26 22.00 10.94
CA LEU A 500 -16.34 21.98 9.97
C LEU A 500 -17.42 23.03 10.28
N ASN A 501 -18.02 23.60 9.24
CA ASN A 501 -19.23 24.39 9.35
C ASN A 501 -20.47 23.50 9.10
N LYS A 502 -21.66 24.02 9.42
CA LYS A 502 -22.94 23.31 9.25
C LYS A 502 -23.17 22.79 7.83
N LEU A 503 -22.92 23.62 6.82
CA LEU A 503 -23.09 23.23 5.41
C LEU A 503 -22.15 22.10 5.00
N ALA A 504 -20.88 22.14 5.42
CA ALA A 504 -19.91 21.09 5.13
C ALA A 504 -20.28 19.79 5.86
N PHE A 505 -20.76 19.88 7.10
CA PHE A 505 -21.22 18.73 7.86
C PHE A 505 -22.45 18.07 7.21
N ASP A 506 -23.47 18.84 6.86
CA ASP A 506 -24.67 18.33 6.18
C ASP A 506 -24.32 17.67 4.83
N HIS A 507 -23.38 18.26 4.09
CA HIS A 507 -22.87 17.67 2.85
C HIS A 507 -22.15 16.33 3.09
N ILE A 508 -21.35 16.21 4.16
CA ILE A 508 -20.68 14.95 4.52
C ILE A 508 -21.72 13.86 4.82
N LEU A 509 -22.76 14.17 5.60
CA LEU A 509 -23.80 13.21 5.93
C LEU A 509 -24.56 12.74 4.67
N GLY A 510 -24.91 13.68 3.79
CA GLY A 510 -25.58 13.35 2.52
C GLY A 510 -24.72 12.48 1.59
N GLU A 511 -23.43 12.78 1.48
CA GLU A 511 -22.50 12.01 0.66
C GLU A 511 -22.28 10.60 1.22
N LEU A 512 -22.15 10.48 2.55
CA LEU A 512 -22.02 9.18 3.21
C LEU A 512 -23.26 8.31 2.97
N GLN A 513 -24.46 8.87 3.08
CA GLN A 513 -25.70 8.13 2.81
C GLN A 513 -25.78 7.68 1.34
N ASN A 514 -25.52 8.58 0.40
CA ASN A 514 -25.56 8.27 -1.04
C ASN A 514 -24.56 7.17 -1.44
N ARG A 515 -23.35 7.21 -0.88
CA ARG A 515 -22.35 6.15 -1.13
C ARG A 515 -22.69 4.85 -0.42
N TRP A 516 -23.27 4.92 0.78
CA TRP A 516 -23.73 3.74 1.51
C TRP A 516 -24.80 2.97 0.73
N ASP A 517 -25.78 3.68 0.15
CA ASP A 517 -26.84 3.06 -0.63
C ASP A 517 -26.33 2.32 -1.88
N ARG A 518 -25.14 2.69 -2.38
CA ARG A 518 -24.45 2.03 -3.51
C ARG A 518 -23.43 0.97 -3.08
N ALA A 519 -23.19 0.81 -1.77
CA ALA A 519 -22.14 -0.06 -1.25
C ALA A 519 -22.52 -1.55 -1.22
N PHE A 520 -23.80 -1.86 -1.38
CA PHE A 520 -24.31 -3.22 -1.27
C PHE A 520 -23.99 -4.07 -2.49
N VAL A 521 -23.75 -5.35 -2.24
CA VAL A 521 -23.67 -6.37 -3.29
C VAL A 521 -24.98 -6.40 -4.09
N ASN A 522 -24.87 -6.50 -5.41
CA ASN A 522 -26.07 -6.57 -6.25
C ASN A 522 -26.70 -7.97 -6.17
N PRO A 523 -28.00 -8.11 -5.86
CA PRO A 523 -28.67 -9.39 -5.94
C PRO A 523 -28.55 -9.99 -7.34
N GLY A 524 -28.22 -11.28 -7.42
CA GLY A 524 -27.95 -11.99 -8.67
C GLY A 524 -26.46 -12.02 -9.05
N GLU A 525 -25.59 -11.35 -8.30
CA GLU A 525 -24.15 -11.44 -8.52
C GLU A 525 -23.63 -12.86 -8.27
N MET A 526 -22.83 -13.35 -9.21
CA MET A 526 -22.23 -14.70 -9.19
C MET A 526 -20.99 -14.74 -8.28
N VAL A 527 -21.22 -14.47 -7.00
CA VAL A 527 -20.18 -14.31 -5.98
C VAL A 527 -19.26 -15.53 -5.85
N GLY A 528 -19.75 -16.74 -6.13
CA GLY A 528 -18.91 -17.94 -6.06
C GLY A 528 -17.87 -18.02 -7.18
N VAL A 529 -18.26 -17.68 -8.42
CA VAL A 529 -17.31 -17.61 -9.55
C VAL A 529 -16.30 -16.50 -9.31
N LEU A 530 -16.75 -15.34 -8.83
CA LEU A 530 -15.88 -14.22 -8.48
C LEU A 530 -14.86 -14.61 -7.41
N ALA A 531 -15.30 -15.28 -6.35
CA ALA A 531 -14.43 -15.76 -5.28
C ALA A 531 -13.43 -16.81 -5.79
N ALA A 532 -13.88 -17.78 -6.59
CA ALA A 532 -13.01 -18.77 -7.22
C ALA A 532 -11.91 -18.10 -8.04
N GLN A 533 -12.28 -17.15 -8.89
CA GLN A 533 -11.35 -16.41 -9.75
C GLN A 533 -10.39 -15.50 -8.99
N SER A 534 -10.79 -15.00 -7.83
CA SER A 534 -9.95 -14.15 -7.00
C SER A 534 -8.94 -14.96 -6.18
N ILE A 535 -9.24 -16.23 -5.88
CA ILE A 535 -8.37 -17.13 -5.11
C ILE A 535 -7.33 -17.81 -6.01
N GLY A 536 -7.75 -18.34 -7.15
CA GLY A 536 -6.86 -19.07 -8.08
C GLY A 536 -6.27 -18.17 -9.13
#